data_AF-A0A327MA68-F1
#
_entry.id   AF-A0A327MA68-F1
#
_cell.length_a   1.000
_cell.length_b   1.000
_cell.length_c   1.000
_cell.angle_alpha   90.00
_cell.angle_beta   90.00
_cell.angle_gamma   90.00
#
_symmetry.space_group_name_H-M   'P 1'
#
loop_
_entity.id
_entity.type
_entity.pdbx_description
1 polymer ?
#
loop_
_entity_poly.entity_id
_entity_poly.type
_entity_poly.pdbx_seq_one_letter_code
_entity_poly.pdbx_strand_id
1 'polypeptide(L)'
;MEEIAMALRPSLAIMPALAGLVLAFATPSALAQSSLGSREFQTAELSELSPKLREEVLQRATGGNTPRGVLEVMLLNAMQGRFPASKIVAIDMGRGVAVLQTPEKQLKAVTFNKQEGLQFVGEVALQ
;
A
#
# COMPACT_ATOMS: atom_id res chain seq x y z
N MET A 1 58.18 -51.15 -16.12
CA MET A 1 57.40 -51.79 -17.19
C MET A 1 56.51 -52.84 -16.54
N GLU A 2 55.32 -53.00 -17.12
CA GLU A 2 54.31 -54.03 -16.87
C GLU A 2 53.40 -53.94 -15.64
N GLU A 3 52.16 -53.50 -15.95
CA GLU A 3 50.91 -53.98 -15.38
C GLU A 3 50.89 -55.51 -15.21
N ILE A 4 50.28 -55.98 -14.13
CA ILE A 4 49.46 -57.19 -14.20
C ILE A 4 48.13 -56.89 -13.51
N ALA A 5 47.09 -56.96 -14.32
CA ALA A 5 45.71 -56.82 -13.97
C ALA A 5 45.15 -58.03 -13.20
N MET A 6 43.95 -57.81 -12.65
CA MET A 6 42.82 -58.74 -12.67
C MET A 6 42.66 -59.74 -11.51
N ALA A 7 41.65 -59.49 -10.66
CA ALA A 7 40.48 -60.36 -10.44
C ALA A 7 39.68 -59.91 -9.19
N LEU A 8 38.37 -60.11 -9.00
CA LEU A 8 37.20 -60.29 -9.85
C LEU A 8 36.00 -60.41 -8.86
N ARG A 9 35.14 -59.38 -8.78
CA ARG A 9 33.68 -59.46 -8.52
C ARG A 9 33.18 -60.03 -7.16
N PRO A 10 31.86 -60.09 -6.89
CA PRO A 10 30.83 -59.04 -6.95
C PRO A 10 30.04 -58.96 -5.62
N SER A 11 29.32 -57.87 -5.37
CA SER A 11 28.09 -57.97 -4.57
C SER A 11 27.04 -57.02 -5.10
N LEU A 12 26.10 -57.66 -5.78
CA LEU A 12 24.83 -57.18 -6.24
C LEU A 12 23.90 -57.11 -5.02
N ALA A 13 23.32 -55.95 -4.69
CA ALA A 13 21.96 -55.89 -4.15
C ALA A 13 21.40 -54.45 -3.98
N ILE A 14 20.38 -54.18 -4.81
CA ILE A 14 19.08 -53.60 -4.42
C ILE A 14 19.01 -52.07 -4.18
N MET A 15 18.73 -51.37 -5.27
CA MET A 15 17.59 -50.45 -5.55
C MET A 15 16.97 -49.51 -4.47
N PRO A 16 16.42 -48.37 -4.95
CA PRO A 16 16.28 -47.12 -4.21
C PRO A 16 14.94 -46.99 -3.47
N ALA A 17 14.95 -46.33 -2.32
CA ALA A 17 13.71 -45.85 -1.68
C ALA A 17 13.64 -44.33 -1.79
N LEU A 18 12.54 -43.88 -2.42
CA LEU A 18 12.08 -42.50 -2.50
C LEU A 18 12.19 -41.78 -1.14
N ALA A 19 12.75 -40.58 -1.16
CA ALA A 19 12.32 -39.51 -0.27
C ALA A 19 12.50 -38.19 -1.01
N GLY A 20 11.47 -37.82 -1.78
CA GLY A 20 11.34 -36.47 -2.30
C GLY A 20 11.21 -35.50 -1.13
N LEU A 21 12.20 -34.64 -0.96
CA LEU A 21 12.04 -33.41 -0.19
C LEU A 21 12.15 -32.24 -1.17
N VAL A 22 11.03 -31.96 -1.83
CA VAL A 22 10.81 -30.65 -2.44
C VAL A 22 10.70 -29.67 -1.29
N LEU A 23 11.82 -29.03 -0.93
CA LEU A 23 11.80 -27.85 -0.07
C LEU A 23 11.10 -26.73 -0.85
N ALA A 24 9.81 -26.65 -0.60
CA ALA A 24 8.96 -25.57 -1.05
C ALA A 24 9.52 -24.23 -0.57
N PHE A 25 9.49 -23.28 -1.49
CA PHE A 25 9.76 -21.87 -1.31
C PHE A 25 9.11 -21.32 -0.04
N ALA A 26 9.93 -20.70 0.81
CA ALA A 26 9.47 -19.66 1.71
C ALA A 26 10.56 -18.59 1.77
N THR A 27 10.71 -17.83 0.68
CA THR A 27 11.27 -16.49 0.79
C THR A 27 10.27 -15.66 1.59
N PRO A 28 10.57 -15.15 2.79
CA PRO A 28 9.73 -14.13 3.38
C PRO A 28 9.87 -12.86 2.52
N SER A 29 8.94 -12.68 1.59
CA SER A 29 8.73 -11.45 0.82
C SER A 29 8.13 -10.36 1.73
N ALA A 30 8.77 -10.07 2.86
CA ALA A 30 8.25 -9.15 3.87
C ALA A 30 9.23 -8.01 4.15
N LEU A 31 9.85 -7.45 3.10
CA LEU A 31 10.60 -6.19 3.17
C LEU A 31 10.43 -5.42 1.85
N ALA A 32 9.20 -5.01 1.50
CA ALA A 32 8.98 -4.17 0.32
C ALA A 32 7.79 -3.20 0.46
N GLN A 33 7.49 -2.73 1.67
CA GLN A 33 6.51 -1.65 1.86
C GLN A 33 7.04 -0.58 2.82
N SER A 34 8.28 -0.13 2.61
CA SER A 34 8.71 1.15 3.17
C SER A 34 8.58 2.24 2.09
N SER A 35 7.71 3.20 2.38
CA SER A 35 7.69 4.56 1.84
C SER A 35 7.06 4.78 0.46
N LEU A 36 5.71 4.83 0.42
CA LEU A 36 4.98 5.76 -0.47
C LEU A 36 4.82 7.17 0.16
N GLY A 37 5.63 7.47 1.17
CA GLY A 37 5.77 8.77 1.82
C GLY A 37 6.79 8.63 2.94
N SER A 38 7.88 9.40 2.89
CA SER A 38 8.90 9.37 3.93
C SER A 38 8.24 9.57 5.31
N ARG A 39 8.76 8.95 6.36
CA ARG A 39 8.18 9.03 7.72
C ARG A 39 7.92 10.48 8.16
N GLU A 40 8.77 11.39 7.69
CA GLU A 40 8.71 12.82 7.88
C GLU A 40 7.43 13.43 7.27
N PHE A 41 7.07 13.05 6.05
CA PHE A 41 5.83 13.49 5.41
C PHE A 41 4.60 12.98 6.16
N GLN A 42 4.60 11.71 6.56
CA GLN A 42 3.50 11.17 7.35
C GLN A 42 3.36 11.88 8.71
N THR A 43 4.49 12.25 9.33
CA THR A 43 4.50 13.01 10.59
C THR A 43 3.98 14.43 10.39
N ALA A 44 4.35 15.08 9.28
CA ALA A 44 3.83 16.41 8.93
C ALA A 44 2.31 16.38 8.67
N GLU A 45 1.83 15.41 7.88
CA GLU A 45 0.40 15.23 7.60
C GLU A 45 -0.39 14.98 8.89
N LEU A 46 0.10 14.10 9.77
CA LEU A 46 -0.52 13.86 11.08
C LEU A 46 -0.51 15.11 11.97
N SER A 47 0.54 15.93 11.89
CA SER A 47 0.69 17.15 12.69
C SER A 47 -0.36 18.20 12.34
N GLU A 48 -0.81 18.21 11.10
CA GLU A 48 -1.85 19.12 10.59
C GLU A 48 -3.28 18.66 10.91
N LEU A 49 -3.46 17.43 11.39
CA LEU A 49 -4.75 16.91 11.83
C LEU A 49 -5.13 17.41 13.22
N SER A 50 -6.43 17.51 13.48
CA SER A 50 -6.92 17.65 14.85
C SER A 50 -6.61 16.40 15.70
N PRO A 51 -6.50 16.54 17.04
CA PRO A 51 -6.14 15.42 17.92
C PRO A 51 -7.06 14.21 17.74
N LYS A 52 -8.37 14.45 17.63
CA LYS A 52 -9.38 13.40 17.43
C LYS A 52 -9.18 12.65 16.11
N LEU A 53 -8.94 13.37 15.01
CA LEU A 53 -8.73 12.74 13.71
C LEU A 53 -7.42 11.96 13.67
N ARG A 54 -6.38 12.50 14.32
CA ARG A 54 -5.09 11.83 14.46
C ARG A 54 -5.25 10.49 15.18
N GLU A 55 -5.98 10.45 16.28
CA GLU A 55 -6.27 9.20 17.00
C GLU A 55 -7.02 8.20 16.13
N GLU A 56 -8.07 8.63 15.44
CA GLU A 56 -8.85 7.77 14.52
C GLU A 56 -7.98 7.18 13.41
N VAL A 57 -7.10 8.00 12.82
CA VAL A 57 -6.15 7.56 11.80
C VAL A 57 -5.16 6.55 12.35
N LEU A 58 -4.59 6.81 13.53
CA LEU A 58 -3.63 5.90 14.17
C LEU A 58 -4.27 4.57 14.57
N GLN A 59 -5.52 4.58 15.04
CA GLN A 59 -6.27 3.37 15.37
C GLN A 59 -6.53 2.50 14.12
N ARG A 60 -6.78 3.12 12.97
CA ARG A 60 -7.01 2.44 11.70
C ARG A 60 -5.73 2.07 10.95
N ALA A 61 -4.61 2.71 11.26
CA ALA A 61 -3.28 2.44 10.69
C ALA A 61 -2.65 1.18 11.30
N THR A 62 -3.41 0.08 11.29
CA THR A 62 -3.01 -1.24 11.79
C THR A 62 -3.03 -2.25 10.65
N GLY A 63 -2.42 -3.43 10.84
CA GLY A 63 -2.48 -4.52 9.85
C GLY A 63 -1.83 -4.20 8.50
N GLY A 64 -0.78 -3.38 8.48
CA GLY A 64 -0.09 -2.96 7.25
C GLY A 64 -0.64 -1.70 6.59
N ASN A 65 -1.74 -1.14 7.12
CA ASN A 65 -2.24 0.17 6.68
C ASN A 65 -1.33 1.30 7.19
N THR A 66 -1.01 2.25 6.32
CA THR A 66 -0.26 3.45 6.71
C THR A 66 -1.23 4.56 7.10
N PRO A 67 -0.84 5.48 8.01
CA PRO A 67 -1.65 6.66 8.34
C PRO A 67 -2.10 7.46 7.11
N ARG A 68 -1.21 7.62 6.12
CA ARG A 68 -1.54 8.28 4.86
C ARG A 68 -2.61 7.53 4.07
N GLY A 69 -2.48 6.21 3.90
CA GLY A 69 -3.49 5.42 3.21
C GLY A 69 -4.85 5.47 3.90
N VAL A 70 -4.87 5.47 5.23
CA VAL A 70 -6.10 5.64 6.01
C VAL A 70 -6.73 7.01 5.76
N LEU A 71 -5.93 8.09 5.79
CA LEU A 71 -6.40 9.45 5.48
C LEU A 71 -6.97 9.56 4.07
N GLU A 72 -6.29 8.98 3.08
CA GLU A 72 -6.76 8.95 1.69
C GLU A 72 -8.12 8.23 1.60
N VAL A 73 -8.27 7.07 2.21
CA VAL A 73 -9.56 6.34 2.23
C VAL A 73 -10.65 7.15 2.93
N MET A 74 -10.34 7.79 4.06
CA MET A 74 -11.30 8.66 4.76
C MET A 74 -11.76 9.82 3.87
N LEU A 75 -10.83 10.48 3.17
CA LEU A 75 -11.16 11.55 2.24
C LEU A 75 -11.98 11.04 1.05
N LEU A 76 -11.59 9.92 0.44
CA LEU A 76 -12.32 9.31 -0.68
C LEU A 76 -13.76 8.98 -0.29
N ASN A 77 -13.97 8.41 0.90
CA ASN A 77 -15.31 8.12 1.41
C ASN A 77 -16.14 9.40 1.62
N ALA A 78 -15.53 10.43 2.20
CA ALA A 78 -16.19 11.73 2.36
C ALA A 78 -16.55 12.38 1.00
N MET A 79 -15.65 12.31 0.02
CA MET A 79 -15.88 12.82 -1.34
C MET A 79 -16.99 12.06 -2.06
N GLN A 80 -17.02 10.73 -1.97
CA GLN A 80 -18.08 9.92 -2.58
C GLN A 80 -19.46 10.27 -2.01
N GLY A 81 -19.55 10.53 -0.71
CA GLY A 81 -20.79 10.96 -0.07
C GLY A 81 -21.27 12.35 -0.52
N ARG A 82 -20.33 13.29 -0.73
CA ARG A 82 -20.67 14.69 -1.08
C ARG A 82 -20.86 14.93 -2.58
N PHE A 83 -20.07 14.26 -3.42
CA PHE A 83 -20.05 14.46 -4.86
C PHE A 83 -20.40 13.14 -5.57
N PRO A 84 -21.65 12.66 -5.47
CA PRO A 84 -22.06 11.43 -6.12
C PRO A 84 -21.90 11.56 -7.64
N ALA A 85 -21.54 10.46 -8.29
CA ALA A 85 -21.28 10.38 -9.73
C ALA A 85 -20.14 11.27 -10.27
N SER A 86 -19.37 11.95 -9.41
CA SER A 86 -18.16 12.67 -9.82
C SER A 86 -16.93 11.76 -9.75
N LYS A 87 -16.01 11.92 -10.69
CA LYS A 87 -14.73 11.20 -10.70
C LYS A 87 -13.67 12.04 -10.01
N ILE A 88 -13.02 11.49 -9.00
CA ILE A 88 -11.86 12.13 -8.37
C ILE A 88 -10.66 11.93 -9.30
N VAL A 89 -10.06 13.02 -9.75
CA VAL A 89 -8.97 12.99 -10.75
C VAL A 89 -7.60 13.27 -10.15
N ALA A 90 -7.53 14.04 -9.05
CA ALA A 90 -6.29 14.30 -8.34
C ALA A 90 -6.57 14.65 -6.88
N ILE A 91 -5.62 14.35 -5.99
CA ILE A 91 -5.64 14.75 -4.59
C ILE A 91 -4.25 15.23 -4.20
N ASP A 92 -4.19 16.41 -3.60
CA ASP A 92 -3.02 16.97 -2.94
C ASP A 92 -3.32 17.12 -1.45
N MET A 93 -2.86 16.15 -0.66
CA MET A 93 -3.03 16.15 0.80
C MET A 93 -2.23 17.26 1.47
N GLY A 94 -1.05 17.60 0.95
CA GLY A 94 -0.21 18.68 1.50
C GLY A 94 -0.92 20.02 1.41
N ARG A 95 -1.59 20.30 0.27
CA ARG A 95 -2.33 21.54 0.06
C ARG A 95 -3.79 21.49 0.55
N GLY A 96 -4.31 20.32 0.87
CA GLY A 96 -5.72 20.16 1.25
C GLY A 96 -6.67 20.41 0.09
N VAL A 97 -6.30 19.97 -1.13
CA VAL A 97 -7.08 20.19 -2.35
C VAL A 97 -7.35 18.86 -3.04
N ALA A 98 -8.58 18.63 -3.47
CA ALA A 98 -8.93 17.56 -4.39
C ALA A 98 -9.50 18.14 -5.67
N VAL A 99 -9.25 17.50 -6.80
CA VAL A 99 -9.83 17.85 -8.09
C VAL A 99 -10.78 16.74 -8.51
N LEU A 100 -11.98 17.14 -8.89
CA LEU A 100 -13.03 16.26 -9.35
C LEU A 100 -13.48 16.64 -10.76
N GLN A 101 -13.87 15.63 -11.52
CA GLN A 101 -14.54 15.76 -12.80
C GLN A 101 -16.02 15.43 -12.60
N THR A 102 -16.90 16.38 -12.90
CA THR A 102 -18.35 16.18 -12.83
C THR A 102 -18.85 15.29 -13.98
N PRO A 103 -20.08 14.76 -13.92
CA PRO A 103 -20.69 14.04 -15.04
C PRO A 103 -20.72 14.83 -16.35
N GLU A 104 -20.76 16.16 -16.26
CA GLU A 104 -20.71 17.12 -17.37
C GLU A 104 -19.28 17.33 -17.91
N LYS A 105 -18.31 16.54 -17.43
CA LYS A 105 -16.88 16.62 -17.75
C LYS A 105 -16.17 17.90 -17.29
N GLN A 106 -16.81 18.73 -16.48
CA GLN A 106 -16.20 19.94 -15.92
C GLN A 106 -15.24 19.57 -14.78
N LEU A 107 -14.09 20.25 -14.72
CA LEU A 107 -13.15 20.11 -13.63
C LEU A 107 -13.46 21.11 -12.52
N LYS A 108 -13.49 20.62 -11.28
CA LYS A 108 -13.68 21.44 -10.09
C LYS A 108 -12.59 21.11 -9.07
N ALA A 109 -11.96 22.13 -8.53
CA ALA A 109 -11.09 22.01 -7.37
C ALA A 109 -11.93 22.25 -6.10
N VAL A 110 -11.80 21.35 -5.13
CA VAL A 110 -12.41 21.46 -3.82
C VAL A 110 -11.34 21.50 -2.76
N THR A 111 -11.44 22.46 -1.85
CA THR A 111 -10.52 22.60 -0.72
C THR A 111 -11.13 21.95 0.50
N PHE A 112 -10.35 21.18 1.24
CA PHE A 112 -10.78 20.52 2.47
C PHE A 112 -9.90 20.89 3.67
N ASN A 113 -10.52 20.97 4.85
CA ASN A 113 -9.86 21.28 6.11
C ASN A 113 -9.42 20.00 6.81
N LYS A 114 -8.11 19.84 6.98
CA LYS A 114 -7.48 18.70 7.68
C LYS A 114 -7.76 18.67 9.19
N GLN A 115 -8.08 19.82 9.79
CA GLN A 115 -8.37 19.92 11.22
C GLN A 115 -9.83 19.61 11.54
N GLU A 116 -10.75 19.98 10.64
CA GLU A 116 -12.19 19.85 10.86
C GLU A 116 -12.80 18.60 10.23
N GLY A 117 -12.08 17.49 10.15
CA GLY A 117 -12.67 16.25 9.64
C GLY A 117 -12.65 16.09 8.14
N LEU A 118 -11.69 16.69 7.44
CA LEU A 118 -11.62 16.70 5.97
C LEU A 118 -12.87 17.34 5.35
N GLN A 119 -13.48 18.28 6.08
CA GLN A 119 -14.65 19.02 5.62
C GLN A 119 -14.30 19.96 4.47
N PHE A 120 -15.16 20.01 3.45
CA PHE A 120 -14.96 20.87 2.29
C PHE A 120 -15.33 22.32 2.62
N VAL A 121 -14.38 23.22 2.41
CA VAL A 121 -14.47 24.64 2.78
C VAL A 121 -14.74 25.53 1.56
N GLY A 122 -14.38 25.07 0.37
CA GLY A 122 -14.55 25.85 -0.86
C GLY A 122 -14.54 24.99 -2.12
N GLU A 123 -15.13 25.53 -3.18
CA GLU A 123 -15.20 24.93 -4.51
C GLU A 123 -14.87 26.00 -5.55
N VAL A 124 -13.99 25.67 -6.49
CA VAL A 124 -13.61 26.53 -7.61
C VAL A 124 -13.71 25.72 -8.90
N ALA A 125 -14.49 26.21 -9.87
CA ALA A 125 -14.50 25.64 -11.20
C ALA A 125 -13.19 25.96 -11.92
N LEU A 126 -12.56 24.94 -12.48
CA LEU A 126 -11.34 25.09 -13.28
C LEU A 126 -11.80 25.29 -14.73
N GLN A 127 -11.54 26.48 -15.29
CA GLN A 127 -11.82 26.83 -16.68
C GLN A 127 -10.67 26.42 -17.60
#